data_AF-A0A6B0ZGC0-F1
#
_entry.id   AF-A0A6B0ZGC0-F1
#
_cell.length_a   1.000
_cell.length_b   1.000
_cell.length_c   1.000
_cell.angle_alpha   90.00
_cell.angle_beta   90.00
_cell.angle_gamma   90.00
#
_symmetry.space_group_name_H-M   'P 1'
#
loop_
_entity.id
_entity.type
_entity.pdbx_description
1 polymer ?
#
loop_
_entity_poly.entity_id
_entity_poly.type
_entity_poly.pdbx_seq_one_letter_code
_entity_poly.pdbx_strand_id
1 'polypeptide(L)'
;MRARLRPVWLLAAAVLLVVAGCGNSADPDTWEEAEQDDRFVDEEFRAKSAVEHNFLVSCMEANTANLTEAEARVLCGCSFDGLRQSLTLQEFQSLDKALRENPNPSDLDEEPEDLWDDIAEDIFESCARRVDA
;
A
#
# COMPACT_ATOMS: atom_id res chain seq x y z
N MET A 1 44.98 8.59 -6.49
CA MET A 1 45.25 7.16 -6.76
C MET A 1 43.93 6.41 -6.75
N ARG A 2 43.73 5.51 -7.71
CA ARG A 2 42.53 4.69 -7.93
C ARG A 2 42.53 3.46 -7.02
N ALA A 3 41.34 3.07 -6.56
CA ALA A 3 40.74 1.73 -6.65
C ALA A 3 39.30 1.89 -6.11
N ARG A 4 38.26 2.05 -6.94
CA ARG A 4 37.47 0.99 -7.61
C ARG A 4 37.51 -0.33 -6.85
N LEU A 5 36.36 -0.72 -6.29
CA LEU A 5 35.80 -2.08 -6.31
C LEU A 5 34.33 -2.02 -5.85
N ARG A 6 33.41 -2.05 -6.82
CA ARG A 6 32.11 -2.74 -6.67
C ARG A 6 32.37 -4.23 -6.89
N PRO A 7 31.82 -5.08 -6.03
CA PRO A 7 30.98 -6.20 -6.48
C PRO A 7 29.66 -6.14 -5.67
N VAL A 8 28.46 -6.01 -6.26
CA VAL A 8 27.65 -7.08 -6.89
C VAL A 8 27.72 -8.39 -6.08
N TRP A 9 26.57 -9.05 -5.85
CA TRP A 9 26.33 -10.26 -5.05
C TRP A 9 26.16 -9.96 -3.55
N LEU A 10 24.94 -9.71 -3.06
CA LEU A 10 23.92 -10.75 -2.84
C LEU A 10 22.52 -10.28 -3.28
N LEU A 11 22.26 -10.38 -4.59
CA LEU A 11 20.93 -10.70 -5.11
C LEU A 11 20.87 -12.23 -5.18
N ALA A 12 20.25 -12.88 -4.20
CA ALA A 12 19.57 -14.17 -4.36
C ALA A 12 19.05 -14.66 -3.00
N ALA A 13 17.80 -15.11 -3.02
CA ALA A 13 17.09 -15.92 -2.03
C ALA A 13 16.23 -15.17 -1.00
N ALA A 14 15.11 -14.63 -1.48
CA ALA A 14 13.81 -14.84 -0.84
C ALA A 14 12.67 -14.74 -1.88
N VAL A 15 12.53 -15.81 -2.70
CA VAL A 15 11.25 -16.47 -3.02
C VAL A 15 10.13 -15.52 -3.53
N LEU A 16 9.94 -15.29 -4.82
CA LEU A 16 9.27 -16.21 -5.76
C LEU A 16 8.31 -17.20 -5.07
N LEU A 17 7.27 -16.68 -4.44
CA LEU A 17 5.96 -17.33 -4.33
C LEU A 17 4.90 -16.46 -5.00
N VAL A 18 5.19 -16.05 -6.24
CA VAL A 18 4.14 -15.89 -7.23
C VAL A 18 3.86 -17.30 -7.76
N VAL A 19 2.60 -17.66 -7.93
CA VAL A 19 2.11 -18.94 -8.47
C VAL A 19 1.84 -20.05 -7.44
N ALA A 20 0.78 -19.83 -6.67
CA ALA A 20 -0.44 -20.60 -6.87
C ALA A 20 -1.57 -19.59 -6.65
N GLY A 21 -2.58 -19.38 -7.49
CA GLY A 21 -3.00 -20.11 -8.68
C GLY A 21 -2.62 -19.44 -10.00
N CYS A 22 -2.32 -20.28 -10.99
CA CYS A 22 -2.38 -19.86 -12.38
C CYS A 22 -3.85 -19.65 -12.76
N GLY A 23 -4.22 -18.40 -13.00
CA GLY A 23 -5.48 -18.00 -13.61
C GLY A 23 -5.36 -16.57 -14.09
N ASN A 24 -4.67 -16.37 -15.21
CA ASN A 24 -4.38 -15.12 -15.89
C ASN A 24 -3.13 -14.36 -15.39
N SER A 25 -2.17 -14.17 -16.28
CA SER A 25 -0.92 -13.42 -16.09
C SER A 25 -1.11 -11.92 -16.38
N ALA A 26 -2.30 -11.40 -16.11
CA ALA A 26 -2.59 -9.99 -16.19
C ALA A 26 -2.61 -9.47 -14.75
N ASP A 27 -1.91 -8.37 -14.49
CA ASP A 27 -2.17 -7.60 -13.28
C ASP A 27 -3.68 -7.32 -13.21
N PRO A 28 -4.30 -7.38 -12.01
CA PRO A 28 -5.75 -7.23 -11.91
C PRO A 28 -6.16 -5.84 -12.43
N ASP A 29 -7.19 -5.82 -13.27
CA ASP A 29 -7.75 -4.56 -13.81
C ASP A 29 -8.89 -4.03 -12.94
N THR A 30 -9.43 -4.88 -12.05
CA THR A 30 -10.57 -4.57 -11.18
C THR A 30 -10.34 -4.99 -9.74
N TRP A 31 -11.03 -4.33 -8.80
CA TRP A 31 -11.00 -4.69 -7.38
C TRP A 31 -11.39 -6.15 -7.12
N GLU A 32 -12.38 -6.67 -7.85
CA GLU A 32 -12.85 -8.05 -7.70
C GLU A 32 -11.76 -9.06 -8.06
N GLU A 33 -10.96 -8.79 -9.09
CA GLU A 33 -9.81 -9.63 -9.44
C GLU A 33 -8.66 -9.48 -8.44
N ALA A 34 -8.39 -8.26 -7.97
CA ALA A 34 -7.32 -8.00 -7.00
C ALA A 34 -7.58 -8.62 -5.62
N GLU A 35 -8.85 -8.83 -5.27
CA GLU A 35 -9.28 -9.42 -4.00
C GLU A 35 -9.56 -10.93 -4.09
N GLN A 36 -9.56 -11.51 -5.29
CA GLN A 36 -9.81 -12.93 -5.50
C GLN A 36 -8.58 -13.79 -5.17
N ASP A 37 -8.45 -14.16 -3.90
CA ASP A 37 -7.67 -15.33 -3.50
C ASP A 37 -8.27 -15.97 -2.23
N ASP A 38 -9.10 -16.99 -2.41
CA ASP A 38 -9.74 -17.73 -1.31
C ASP A 38 -8.74 -18.45 -0.38
N ARG A 39 -7.46 -18.51 -0.77
CA ARG A 39 -6.39 -19.13 0.03
C ARG A 39 -5.51 -18.09 0.73
N PHE A 40 -5.78 -16.80 0.51
CA PHE A 40 -5.11 -15.75 1.25
C PHE A 40 -5.53 -15.83 2.71
N VAL A 41 -4.55 -15.94 3.61
CA VAL A 41 -4.74 -15.95 5.05
C VAL A 41 -3.66 -15.06 5.64
N ASP A 42 -4.09 -14.03 6.35
CA ASP A 42 -3.21 -13.15 7.09
C ASP A 42 -3.64 -13.10 8.56
N GLU A 43 -2.80 -13.64 9.44
CA GLU A 43 -3.08 -13.69 10.88
C GLU A 43 -2.62 -12.42 11.61
N GLU A 44 -1.72 -11.64 11.00
CA GLU A 44 -1.06 -10.50 11.64
C GLU A 44 -1.87 -9.22 11.49
N PHE A 45 -2.26 -8.89 10.25
CA PHE A 45 -3.06 -7.70 9.96
C PHE A 45 -4.55 -8.02 9.78
N ARG A 46 -4.91 -9.30 9.70
CA ARG A 46 -6.28 -9.79 9.42
C ARG A 46 -6.83 -9.23 8.11
N ALA A 47 -5.94 -8.97 7.16
CA ALA A 47 -6.31 -8.56 5.82
C ALA A 47 -7.16 -9.65 5.15
N LYS A 48 -8.11 -9.24 4.31
CA LYS A 48 -9.01 -10.13 3.57
C LYS A 48 -8.47 -10.47 2.18
N SER A 49 -7.47 -9.73 1.71
CA SER A 49 -6.83 -9.91 0.42
C SER A 49 -5.36 -9.51 0.47
N ALA A 50 -4.59 -9.97 -0.52
CA ALA A 50 -3.18 -9.59 -0.67
C ALA A 50 -3.00 -8.08 -0.90
N VAL A 51 -3.92 -7.43 -1.62
CA VAL A 51 -3.87 -5.97 -1.86
C VAL A 51 -4.09 -5.18 -0.57
N GLU A 52 -5.06 -5.59 0.26
CA GLU A 52 -5.29 -4.99 1.58
C GLU A 52 -4.06 -5.20 2.48
N HIS A 53 -3.50 -6.40 2.53
CA HIS A 53 -2.32 -6.70 3.34
C HIS A 53 -1.13 -5.81 2.96
N ASN A 54 -0.82 -5.71 1.68
CA ASN A 54 0.30 -4.89 1.20
C ASN A 54 0.13 -3.41 1.56
N PHE A 55 -1.10 -2.89 1.48
CA PHE A 55 -1.39 -1.53 1.92
C PHE A 55 -1.21 -1.38 3.44
N LEU A 56 -1.78 -2.28 4.25
CA LEU A 56 -1.69 -2.22 5.71
C LEU A 56 -0.24 -2.26 6.20
N VAL A 57 0.58 -3.15 5.64
CA VAL A 57 2.01 -3.24 5.93
C VAL A 57 2.69 -1.92 5.61
N SER A 58 2.54 -1.41 4.38
CA SER A 58 3.20 -0.17 3.98
C SER A 58 2.72 1.05 4.78
N CYS A 59 1.42 1.14 5.06
CA CYS A 59 0.85 2.22 5.88
C CYS A 59 1.40 2.21 7.31
N MET A 60 1.51 1.03 7.93
CA MET A 60 2.06 0.91 9.27
C MET A 60 3.58 1.15 9.31
N GLU A 61 4.31 0.79 8.25
CA GLU A 61 5.74 1.06 8.10
C GLU A 61 6.04 2.55 7.84
N ALA A 62 5.14 3.29 7.18
CA ALA A 62 5.31 4.68 6.75
C ALA A 62 5.24 5.74 7.86
N ASN A 63 5.72 5.42 9.06
CA ASN A 63 5.78 6.29 10.25
C ASN A 63 4.44 6.61 10.92
N THR A 64 3.73 5.58 11.38
CA THR A 64 2.76 5.74 12.48
C THR A 64 3.45 5.91 13.85
N ALA A 65 4.63 6.54 13.89
CA ALA A 65 5.54 6.55 15.04
C ALA A 65 4.96 7.19 16.31
N ASN A 66 3.88 7.97 16.18
CA ASN A 66 3.15 8.60 17.28
C ASN A 66 1.87 7.85 17.67
N LEU A 67 1.55 6.76 16.97
CA LEU A 67 0.39 5.92 17.22
C LEU A 67 0.84 4.59 17.83
N THR A 68 0.03 4.05 18.73
CA THR A 68 0.13 2.65 19.13
C THR A 68 -0.20 1.72 17.96
N GLU A 69 0.23 0.47 18.03
CA GLU A 69 -0.06 -0.54 17.01
C GLU A 69 -1.57 -0.73 16.78
N ALA A 70 -2.40 -0.57 17.82
CA ALA A 70 -3.85 -0.65 17.69
C ALA A 70 -4.42 0.57 16.94
N GLU A 71 -3.95 1.77 17.26
CA GLU A 71 -4.36 3.02 16.60
C GLU A 71 -3.91 3.05 15.14
N ALA A 72 -2.68 2.62 14.86
CA ALA A 72 -2.15 2.47 13.50
C ALA A 72 -3.01 1.50 12.66
N ARG A 73 -3.41 0.36 13.23
CA ARG A 73 -4.33 -0.58 12.56
C ARG A 73 -5.70 0.04 12.27
N VAL A 74 -6.26 0.79 13.21
CA VAL A 74 -7.55 1.48 13.00
C VAL A 74 -7.44 2.51 11.87
N LEU A 75 -6.38 3.31 11.88
CA LEU A 75 -6.12 4.29 10.83
C LEU A 75 -5.97 3.62 9.47
N CYS A 76 -5.01 2.70 9.33
CA CYS A 76 -4.68 2.07 8.07
C CYS A 76 -5.84 1.24 7.51
N GLY A 77 -6.58 0.51 8.35
CA GLY A 77 -7.76 -0.24 7.92
C GLY A 77 -8.89 0.68 7.44
N CYS A 78 -9.16 1.76 8.18
CA CYS A 78 -10.15 2.75 7.77
C CYS A 78 -9.78 3.43 6.44
N SER A 79 -8.51 3.79 6.28
CA SER A 79 -8.03 4.44 5.06
C SER A 79 -8.13 3.51 3.86
N PHE A 80 -7.75 2.23 4.00
CA PHE A 80 -7.92 1.24 2.94
C PHE A 80 -9.39 1.13 2.51
N ASP A 81 -10.31 0.96 3.47
CA ASP A 81 -11.74 0.85 3.19
C ASP A 81 -12.27 2.10 2.46
N GLY A 82 -11.83 3.29 2.85
CA GLY A 82 -12.21 4.55 2.24
C GLY A 82 -11.69 4.68 0.80
N LEU A 83 -10.41 4.39 0.58
CA LEU A 83 -9.78 4.46 -0.74
C LEU A 83 -10.39 3.45 -1.70
N ARG A 84 -10.58 2.20 -1.25
CA ARG A 84 -11.21 1.12 -2.02
C ARG A 84 -12.66 1.43 -2.42
N GLN A 85 -13.38 2.24 -1.64
CA GLN A 85 -14.74 2.68 -1.98
C GLN A 85 -14.78 3.88 -2.92
N SER A 86 -13.75 4.72 -2.90
CA SER A 86 -13.73 6.01 -3.57
C SER A 86 -13.00 5.97 -4.92
N LEU A 87 -12.05 5.04 -5.08
CA LEU A 87 -11.15 4.95 -6.22
C LEU A 87 -11.38 3.65 -7.00
N THR A 88 -11.16 3.71 -8.31
CA THR A 88 -10.91 2.51 -9.10
C THR A 88 -9.57 1.87 -8.70
N LEU A 89 -9.36 0.60 -9.05
CA LEU A 89 -8.11 -0.09 -8.72
C LEU A 89 -6.89 0.60 -9.34
N GLN A 90 -7.02 1.10 -10.58
CA GLN A 90 -5.92 1.78 -11.27
C GLN A 90 -5.55 3.12 -10.60
N GLU A 91 -6.55 3.87 -10.15
CA GLU A 91 -6.34 5.10 -9.37
C GLU A 91 -5.69 4.79 -8.01
N PHE A 92 -6.16 3.75 -7.32
CA PHE A 92 -5.55 3.29 -6.08
C PHE A 92 -4.10 2.86 -6.27
N GLN A 93 -3.79 2.08 -7.31
CA GLN A 93 -2.42 1.65 -7.62
C GLN A 93 -1.52 2.84 -7.96
N SER A 94 -2.05 3.84 -8.68
CA SER A 94 -1.31 5.07 -8.96
C SER A 94 -1.02 5.84 -7.67
N LEU A 95 -2.01 5.99 -6.79
CA LEU A 95 -1.86 6.65 -5.49
C LEU A 95 -0.89 5.88 -4.58
N ASP A 96 -1.05 4.57 -4.42
CA ASP A 96 -0.15 3.72 -3.61
C ASP A 96 1.30 3.81 -4.12
N LYS A 97 1.49 3.85 -5.45
CA LYS A 97 2.80 4.09 -6.05
C LYS A 97 3.33 5.50 -5.73
N ALA A 98 2.53 6.54 -5.89
CA ALA A 98 2.93 7.92 -5.61
C ALA A 98 3.34 8.10 -4.14
N LEU A 99 2.56 7.56 -3.19
CA LEU A 99 2.85 7.57 -1.76
C LEU A 99 4.14 6.82 -1.40
N ARG A 100 4.46 5.72 -2.11
CA ARG A 100 5.72 4.98 -1.93
C ARG A 100 6.92 5.72 -2.50
N GLU A 101 6.77 6.35 -3.66
CA GLU A 101 7.85 7.06 -4.34
C GLU A 101 8.16 8.41 -3.68
N ASN A 102 7.15 9.07 -3.11
CA ASN A 102 7.26 10.35 -2.40
C ASN A 102 6.59 10.29 -1.02
N PRO A 103 7.25 9.68 -0.02
CA PRO A 103 6.76 9.68 1.37
C PRO A 103 6.77 11.08 2.02
N ASN A 104 7.29 12.09 1.33
CA ASN A 104 7.24 13.50 1.71
C ASN A 104 6.58 14.30 0.57
N PRO A 105 5.32 14.76 0.74
CA PRO A 105 4.57 15.45 -0.31
C PRO A 105 5.18 16.81 -0.72
N SER A 106 6.19 17.28 0.00
CA SER A 106 6.94 18.51 -0.33
C SER A 106 7.83 18.40 -1.58
N ASP A 107 8.03 17.20 -2.13
CA ASP A 107 9.03 16.89 -3.16
C ASP A 107 8.43 16.67 -4.58
N LEU A 108 7.13 16.95 -4.78
CA LEU A 108 6.39 16.76 -6.04
C LEU A 108 6.25 18.06 -6.83
N ASP A 109 6.54 18.04 -8.15
CA ASP A 109 6.58 19.24 -9.01
C ASP A 109 5.49 19.34 -10.12
N GLU A 110 4.75 18.29 -10.55
CA GLU A 110 3.68 18.47 -11.59
C GLU A 110 2.49 17.47 -11.53
N GLU A 111 1.28 18.05 -11.55
CA GLU A 111 -0.09 17.49 -11.40
C GLU A 111 -0.56 16.59 -12.57
N PRO A 112 -1.03 15.37 -12.28
CA PRO A 112 -2.48 15.07 -12.22
C PRO A 112 -2.89 14.35 -10.92
N GLU A 113 -2.01 14.34 -9.92
CA GLU A 113 -2.12 13.60 -8.65
C GLU A 113 -3.04 14.30 -7.62
N ASP A 114 -3.36 15.58 -7.83
CA ASP A 114 -4.05 16.45 -6.86
C ASP A 114 -5.50 16.05 -6.60
N LEU A 115 -6.18 15.49 -7.60
CA LEU A 115 -7.59 15.08 -7.48
C LEU A 115 -7.78 13.87 -6.56
N TRP A 116 -6.80 12.96 -6.51
CA TRP A 116 -6.87 11.81 -5.62
C TRP A 116 -6.10 12.06 -4.32
N ASP A 117 -5.14 12.99 -4.31
CA ASP A 117 -4.54 13.50 -3.08
C ASP A 117 -5.60 14.17 -2.20
N ASP A 118 -6.48 15.02 -2.75
CA ASP A 118 -7.60 15.61 -1.99
C ASP A 118 -8.52 14.52 -1.39
N ILE A 119 -8.85 13.48 -2.17
CA ILE A 119 -9.69 12.37 -1.71
C ILE A 119 -8.97 11.55 -0.62
N ALA A 120 -7.69 11.26 -0.84
CA ALA A 120 -6.87 10.50 0.10
C ALA A 120 -6.71 11.27 1.40
N GLU A 121 -6.37 12.56 1.36
CA GLU A 121 -6.24 13.45 2.50
C GLU A 121 -7.55 13.51 3.31
N ASP A 122 -8.69 13.76 2.66
CA ASP A 122 -10.01 13.75 3.30
C ASP A 122 -10.30 12.41 4.01
N ILE A 123 -9.95 11.28 3.37
CA ILE A 123 -10.11 9.94 3.95
C ILE A 123 -9.18 9.77 5.16
N PHE A 124 -7.90 10.10 5.04
CA PHE A 124 -6.92 9.98 6.12
C PHE A 124 -7.31 10.86 7.31
N GLU A 125 -7.73 12.11 7.10
CA GLU A 125 -8.21 13.00 8.16
C GLU A 125 -9.49 12.47 8.83
N SER A 126 -10.43 11.96 8.03
CA SER A 126 -11.66 11.34 8.54
C SER A 126 -11.36 10.10 9.38
N CYS A 127 -10.40 9.29 8.96
CA CYS A 127 -9.97 8.10 9.68
C CYS A 127 -9.14 8.42 10.92
N ALA A 128 -8.28 9.43 10.89
CA ALA A 128 -7.54 9.92 12.06
C ALA A 128 -8.49 10.37 13.17
N ARG A 129 -9.59 11.05 12.84
CA ARG A 129 -10.65 11.39 13.82
C ARG A 129 -11.29 10.18 14.51
N ARG A 130 -11.23 8.98 13.91
CA ARG A 130 -11.72 7.74 14.55
C ARG A 130 -10.73 7.16 15.53
N VAL A 131 -9.44 7.48 15.38
CA VAL A 131 -8.39 7.07 16.31
C VAL A 131 -8.51 7.87 17.61
N ASP A 132 -8.86 9.16 17.52
CA ASP A 132 -8.97 10.07 18.66
C ASP A 132 -10.29 9.96 19.46
N ALA A 133 -11.25 9.14 19.01
CA ALA A 133 -12.62 9.04 19.53
C ALA A 133 -12.80 7.90 20.56
#